data_AF-A0AA96W251-F1
#
_entry.id   AF-A0AA96W251-F1
#
_cell.length_a   1.000
_cell.length_b   1.000
_cell.length_c   1.000
_cell.angle_alpha   90.00
_cell.angle_beta   90.00
_cell.angle_gamma   90.00
#
_symmetry.space_group_name_H-M   'P 1'
#
loop_
_entity.id
_entity.type
_entity.pdbx_description
1 polymer ?
#
loop_
_entity_poly.entity_id
_entity_poly.type
_entity_poly.pdbx_seq_one_letter_code
_entity_poly.pdbx_strand_id
1 'polypeptide(L)' 'MTAPRGSRSYAVDVRDGRLGEVMGHEGGYTQLRPVGGGREWDCPPGSLREATPGEVLRARVRRVNEEGRLPC' A
#
# COMPACT_ATOMS: atom_id res chain seq x y z
N MET A 1 -15.69 -18.53 -18.81
CA MET A 1 -16.18 -17.64 -17.74
C MET A 1 -15.07 -16.66 -17.43
N THR A 2 -15.35 -15.37 -17.57
CA THR A 2 -14.40 -14.25 -17.59
C THR A 2 -13.60 -14.15 -16.28
N ALA A 3 -12.27 -14.08 -16.38
CA ALA A 3 -11.38 -13.78 -15.25
C ALA A 3 -11.74 -12.42 -14.62
N PRO A 4 -11.82 -12.27 -13.28
CA PRO A 4 -11.81 -10.94 -12.69
C PRO A 4 -10.41 -10.35 -12.87
N ARG A 5 -10.30 -9.41 -13.81
CA ARG A 5 -9.10 -8.61 -14.03
C ARG A 5 -8.82 -7.80 -12.75
N GLY A 6 -7.75 -8.15 -12.05
CA GLY A 6 -6.90 -7.20 -11.33
C GLY A 6 -7.51 -6.41 -10.17
N SER A 7 -8.13 -7.07 -9.18
CA SER A 7 -8.31 -6.45 -7.86
C SER A 7 -6.96 -6.40 -7.14
N ARG A 8 -6.11 -5.43 -7.48
CA ARG A 8 -4.97 -5.07 -6.62
C ARG A 8 -5.55 -4.52 -5.33
N SER A 9 -5.56 -5.35 -4.29
CA SER A 9 -5.99 -4.94 -2.95
C SER A 9 -4.95 -4.00 -2.37
N TYR A 10 -5.37 -2.82 -1.96
CA TYR A 10 -4.49 -1.87 -1.27
C TYR A 10 -4.80 -1.90 0.22
N ALA A 11 -3.77 -1.84 1.04
CA ALA A 11 -3.90 -1.78 2.48
C ALA A 11 -3.07 -0.63 3.03
N VAL A 12 -3.59 -0.01 4.09
CA VAL A 12 -2.89 0.99 4.89
C VAL A 12 -2.31 0.27 6.11
N ASP A 13 -0.99 0.34 6.23
CA ASP A 13 -0.29 0.03 7.46
C ASP A 13 -0.60 1.14 8.47
N VAL A 14 -1.39 0.85 9.50
CA VAL A 14 -1.75 1.87 10.50
C VAL A 14 -0.62 2.18 11.48
N ARG A 15 0.49 1.41 11.46
CA ARG A 15 1.65 1.66 12.32
C ARG A 15 2.44 2.88 11.87
N ASP A 16 2.60 3.02 10.55
CA ASP A 16 3.35 4.12 9.93
C ASP A 16 2.44 5.04 9.08
N GLY A 17 1.19 4.63 8.84
CA GLY A 17 0.26 5.33 7.93
C GLY A 17 0.60 5.13 6.45
N ARG A 18 1.42 4.13 6.11
CA ARG A 18 1.87 3.85 4.74
C ARG A 18 0.86 3.03 3.98
N LEU A 19 0.55 3.44 2.76
CA LEU A 19 -0.32 2.68 1.85
C LEU A 19 0.52 1.84 0.90
N GLY A 20 0.22 0.54 0.85
CA GLY A 20 0.86 -0.44 -0.02
C GLY A 20 -0.14 -1.29 -0.77
N GLU A 21 0.31 -1.86 -1.87
CA GLU A 21 -0.39 -2.91 -2.60
C GLU A 21 -0.08 -4.26 -1.95
N VAL A 22 -1.12 -5.04 -1.65
CA VAL A 22 -0.99 -6.39 -1.08
C VAL A 22 -0.48 -7.32 -2.17
N MET A 23 0.76 -7.77 -2.01
CA MET A 23 1.40 -8.75 -2.90
C MET A 23 1.02 -10.17 -2.51
N GLY A 24 0.87 -10.43 -1.20
CA GLY A 24 0.54 -11.74 -0.67
C GLY A 24 0.63 -11.78 0.85
N HIS A 25 0.39 -12.97 1.41
CA HIS A 25 0.46 -13.22 2.85
C HIS A 25 1.44 -14.37 3.06
N GLU A 26 2.48 -14.16 3.85
CA GLU A 26 3.51 -15.16 4.14
C GLU A 26 3.78 -15.20 5.65
N GLY A 27 3.79 -16.40 6.24
CA GLY A 27 4.22 -16.59 7.64
C GLY A 27 3.40 -15.83 8.70
N GLY A 28 2.15 -15.45 8.38
CA GLY A 28 1.32 -14.61 9.25
C GLY A 28 1.53 -13.10 9.09
N TYR A 29 2.36 -12.68 8.13
CA TYR A 29 2.53 -11.30 7.71
C TYR A 29 1.94 -11.09 6.30
N THR A 30 1.54 -9.88 6.01
CA THR A 30 1.12 -9.46 4.68
C THR A 30 2.24 -8.65 4.04
N GLN A 31 2.70 -9.10 2.88
CA GLN A 31 3.71 -8.42 2.11
C GLN A 31 3.06 -7.29 1.32
N LEU A 32 3.53 -6.07 1.58
CA LEU A 32 3.08 -4.85 0.93
C LEU A 32 4.18 -4.29 0.04
N ARG A 33 3.77 -3.83 -1.14
CA ARG A 33 4.64 -3.10 -2.05
C ARG A 33 4.22 -1.63 -2.12
N PRO A 34 5.15 -0.66 -2.07
CA PRO A 34 4.79 0.74 -2.18
C PRO A 34 4.16 1.06 -3.53
N VAL A 35 3.10 1.87 -3.51
CA VAL A 35 2.46 2.34 -4.74
C VAL A 35 3.38 3.36 -5.42
N GLY A 36 3.87 3.01 -6.61
CA GLY A 36 4.88 3.80 -7.35
C GLY A 36 6.29 3.22 -7.34
N GLY A 37 6.50 2.05 -6.73
CA GLY A 37 7.81 1.40 -6.66
C GLY A 37 8.60 1.79 -5.40
N GLY A 38 9.48 0.91 -4.96
CA GLY A 38 10.24 1.03 -3.71
C GLY A 38 10.35 -0.30 -2.99
N ARG A 39 10.97 -0.30 -1.80
CA ARG A 39 11.22 -1.51 -1.01
C ARG A 39 9.91 -2.08 -0.46
N GLU A 40 9.67 -3.36 -0.76
CA GLU A 40 8.59 -4.15 -0.17
C GLU A 40 8.80 -4.28 1.34
N TRP A 41 7.70 -4.35 2.09
CA TRP A 41 7.76 -4.52 3.54
C TRP A 41 6.66 -5.45 4.02
N ASP A 42 6.96 -6.16 5.10
CA ASP A 42 6.06 -7.11 5.73
C ASP A 42 5.30 -6.40 6.85
N CYS A 43 3.96 -6.43 6.77
CA CYS A 43 3.08 -5.82 7.75
C CYS A 43 2.17 -6.87 8.37
N PRO A 44 2.05 -6.96 9.70
CA PRO A 44 1.12 -7.90 10.31
C PRO A 44 -0.33 -7.54 9.93
N PRO A 45 -1.16 -8.53 9.55
CA PRO A 45 -2.53 -8.30 9.08
C PRO A 45 -3.43 -7.67 10.16
N GLY A 46 -3.10 -7.84 11.45
CA GLY A 46 -3.80 -7.16 12.54
C GLY A 46 -3.55 -5.65 12.62
N SER A 47 -2.51 -5.14 11.95
CA SER A 47 -2.23 -3.72 11.81
C SER A 47 -2.47 -3.21 10.39
N LEU A 48 -3.14 -4.01 9.55
CA LEU A 48 -3.56 -3.59 8.23
C LEU A 48 -5.02 -3.17 8.22
N ARG A 49 -5.28 -2.04 7.57
CA ARG A 49 -6.63 -1.60 7.25
C ARG A 49 -6.81 -1.60 5.74
N GLU A 50 -7.93 -2.13 5.26
CA GLU A 50 -8.28 -2.05 3.85
C GLU A 50 -8.33 -0.59 3.39
N ALA A 51 -7.63 -0.26 2.31
CA ALA A 51 -7.60 1.10 1.80
C ALA A 51 -8.79 1.34 0.88
N THR A 52 -9.57 2.38 1.16
CA THR A 52 -10.61 2.81 0.23
C THR A 52 -10.00 3.44 -1.03
N PRO A 53 -10.69 3.42 -2.19
CA PRO A 53 -10.17 4.02 -3.42
C PRO A 53 -9.76 5.50 -3.26
N GLY A 54 -10.48 6.26 -2.44
CA GLY A 54 -10.16 7.65 -2.12
C GLY A 54 -8.86 7.79 -1.30
N GLU A 55 -8.59 6.84 -0.39
CA GLU A 55 -7.35 6.80 0.36
C GLU A 55 -6.16 6.39 -0.50
N VAL A 56 -6.36 5.46 -1.46
CA VAL A 56 -5.34 5.10 -2.46
C VAL A 56 -4.92 6.33 -3.26
N LEU A 57 -5.88 7.12 -3.75
CA LEU A 57 -5.60 8.37 -4.46
C LEU A 57 -4.88 9.37 -3.57
N ARG A 58 -5.37 9.58 -2.34
CA ARG A 58 -4.77 10.53 -1.39
C ARG A 58 -3.34 10.13 -0.99
N ALA A 59 -3.08 8.85 -0.80
CA ALA A 59 -1.75 8.35 -0.46
C ALA A 59 -0.78 8.48 -1.64
N ARG A 60 -1.23 8.22 -2.88
CA ARG A 60 -0.43 8.48 -4.10
C ARG A 60 -0.04 9.96 -4.17
N VAL A 61 -1.00 10.87 -3.98
CA VAL A 61 -0.74 12.32 -4.00
C VAL A 61 0.18 12.75 -2.85
N ARG A 62 -0.05 12.25 -1.63
CA ARG A 62 0.79 12.56 -0.47
C ARG A 62 2.23 12.10 -0.67
N ARG A 63 2.45 10.89 -1.18
CA ARG A 63 3.80 10.41 -1.49
C ARG A 63 4.47 11.26 -2.56
N VAL A 64 3.77 11.60 -3.65
CA VAL A 64 4.31 12.50 -4.69
C VAL A 64 4.67 13.87 -4.09
N ASN A 65 3.88 14.37 -3.14
CA ASN A 65 4.17 15.60 -2.42
C ASN A 65 5.38 15.44 -1.47
N GLU A 66 5.50 14.33 -0.74
CA GLU A 66 6.64 14.03 0.14
C GLU A 66 7.94 13.80 -0.65
N GLU A 67 7.89 13.12 -1.81
CA GLU A 67 9.03 12.87 -2.70
C GLU A 67 9.43 14.13 -3.50
N GLY A 68 8.47 14.98 -3.84
CA GLY A 68 8.71 16.29 -4.45
C GLY A 68 9.21 17.35 -3.48
N ARG A 69 9.25 17.06 -2.17
CA ARG A 69 9.71 17.98 -1.11
C ARG A 69 11.08 17.62 -0.57
N LEU A 70 11.96 17.05 -1.40
CA LEU A 70 13.38 16.99 -1.07
C LEU A 70 13.91 18.43 -0.90
N PRO A 71 14.39 18.80 0.30
CA PRO A 71 14.94 20.12 0.54
C PRO A 71 16.25 20.32 -0.24
N CYS A 72 16.46 21.57 -0.62
CA CYS A 72 17.64 22.13 -1.30
C CYS A 72 18.95 21.84 -0.57
#